data_AF-A0A2H0XJQ8-F1
#
_entry.id   AF-A0A2H0XJQ8-F1
#
_cell.length_a   1.000
_cell.length_b   1.000
_cell.length_c   1.000
_cell.angle_alpha   90.00
_cell.angle_beta   90.00
_cell.angle_gamma   90.00
#
_symmetry.space_group_name_H-M   'P 1'
#
loop_
_entity.id
_entity.type
_entity.pdbx_description
1 polymer ?
#
loop_
_entity_poly.entity_id
_entity_poly.type
_entity_poly.pdbx_seq_one_letter_code
_entity_poly.pdbx_strand_id
1 'polypeptide(L)'
;MKIYGEDCKNFTEPLNNSERRPIVMIELKRFGIELSKKHLKQVTSYAINAGCEWILLTNGWEWKVYHVEFGQPPKVEILDRWNLMEDGIDELVRKFEIINYKSLKHDRLNKIWKRVKVLAPSSLLAAIVAEDTLKTITRNLRKNTGILVNSEEVYTGISKLLNEAAAIAMSNIKIPKPAERVKKPKIKEDKENQIEEESTS
;
A
#
# COMPACT_ATOMS: atom_id res chain seq x y z
N MET A 1 8.82 17.24 17.06
CA MET A 1 8.48 15.82 17.26
C MET A 1 8.53 15.60 18.75
N LYS A 2 7.38 15.46 19.42
CA LYS A 2 7.36 15.19 20.86
C LYS A 2 7.50 13.68 21.02
N ILE A 3 8.60 13.24 21.61
CA ILE A 3 8.86 11.85 22.00
C ILE A 3 8.32 11.75 23.42
N TYR A 4 7.26 11.00 23.64
CA TYR A 4 6.71 10.78 24.97
C TYR A 4 7.28 9.46 25.50
N GLY A 5 8.27 9.53 26.38
CA GLY A 5 8.79 8.40 27.16
C GLY A 5 8.09 8.31 28.52
N GLU A 6 8.21 7.16 29.20
CA GLU A 6 7.42 6.70 30.37
C GLU A 6 7.31 7.63 31.60
N ASP A 7 7.90 8.83 31.63
CA ASP A 7 7.71 9.81 32.71
C ASP A 7 6.75 10.93 32.29
N CYS A 8 5.46 10.63 32.25
CA CYS A 8 4.37 11.61 32.13
C CYS A 8 4.12 12.38 33.45
N LYS A 9 5.17 12.87 34.11
CA LYS A 9 5.04 13.83 35.22
C LYS A 9 6.04 14.98 35.03
N ASN A 10 5.47 16.15 34.74
CA ASN A 10 6.06 17.48 34.90
C ASN A 10 7.09 17.97 33.88
N PHE A 11 6.71 18.01 32.59
CA PHE A 11 7.29 19.02 31.68
C PHE A 11 6.19 19.64 30.81
N THR A 12 5.36 20.46 31.45
CA THR A 12 4.49 21.43 30.76
C THR A 12 5.29 22.69 30.49
N GLU A 13 5.99 22.76 29.36
CA GLU A 13 6.21 24.07 28.75
C GLU A 13 4.84 24.63 28.34
N PRO A 14 4.53 25.90 28.63
CA PRO A 14 3.28 26.51 28.20
C PRO A 14 3.38 26.80 26.70
N LEU A 15 3.13 25.79 25.87
CA LEU A 15 3.11 25.95 24.42
C LEU A 15 1.71 26.40 24.00
N ASN A 16 1.60 27.72 23.84
CA ASN A 16 0.54 28.40 23.12
C ASN A 16 0.60 27.99 21.63
N ASN A 17 0.02 26.83 21.27
CA ASN A 17 -0.39 26.51 19.90
C ASN A 17 -1.37 25.32 19.93
N SER A 18 -2.66 25.62 19.97
CA SER A 18 -3.71 24.65 19.64
C SER A 18 -3.45 24.08 18.24
N GLU A 19 -3.56 22.76 18.07
CA GLU A 19 -3.69 22.02 16.79
C GLU A 19 -2.47 21.33 16.14
N ARG A 20 -1.30 21.18 16.78
CA ARG A 20 -0.26 20.28 16.21
C ARG A 20 -0.46 18.82 16.62
N ARG A 21 -1.10 18.04 15.74
CA ARG A 21 -1.20 16.57 15.86
C ARG A 21 0.19 15.91 15.73
N PRO A 22 0.56 14.97 16.62
CA PRO A 22 1.82 14.25 16.47
C PRO A 22 1.77 13.34 15.23
N ILE A 23 2.91 13.22 14.54
CA ILE A 23 3.05 12.39 13.33
C ILE A 23 3.14 10.91 13.69
N VAL A 24 3.85 10.60 14.78
CA VAL A 24 4.05 9.25 15.31
C VAL A 24 4.08 9.31 16.83
N MET A 25 3.44 8.34 17.48
CA MET A 25 3.54 8.08 18.91
C MET A 25 4.64 7.06 19.15
N ILE A 26 5.61 7.36 20.01
CA ILE A 26 6.73 6.46 20.29
C ILE A 26 6.60 5.93 21.71
N GLU A 27 6.65 4.61 21.87
CA GLU A 27 6.68 3.94 23.16
C GLU A 27 8.02 3.19 23.29
N LEU A 28 8.79 3.56 24.31
CA LEU A 28 10.07 2.95 24.62
C LEU A 28 9.92 2.00 25.82
N LYS A 29 10.38 0.76 25.66
CA LYS A 29 10.48 -0.22 26.74
C LYS A 29 11.92 -0.51 27.10
N ARG A 30 12.11 -1.05 28.30
CA ARG A 30 13.42 -1.50 28.77
C ARG A 30 13.94 -2.64 27.88
N PHE A 31 15.25 -2.68 27.68
CA PHE A 31 15.92 -3.65 26.80
C PHE A 31 15.56 -5.12 27.08
N GLY A 32 15.49 -5.53 28.35
CA GLY A 32 15.17 -6.90 28.75
C GLY A 32 13.69 -7.30 28.71
N ILE A 33 12.81 -6.45 28.18
CA ILE A 33 11.36 -6.70 28.14
C ILE A 33 10.92 -6.92 26.70
N GLU A 34 10.28 -8.05 26.42
CA GLU A 34 9.66 -8.31 25.11
C GLU A 34 8.45 -7.39 24.85
N LEU A 35 8.29 -6.99 23.59
CA LEU A 35 7.19 -6.13 23.19
C LEU A 35 5.87 -6.92 23.09
N SER A 36 5.06 -6.81 24.14
CA SER A 36 3.76 -7.49 24.25
C SER A 36 2.57 -6.70 23.71
N LYS A 37 1.44 -7.41 23.50
CA LYS A 37 0.14 -6.79 23.15
C LYS A 37 -0.35 -5.79 24.22
N LYS A 38 0.07 -5.94 25.48
CA LYS A 38 -0.29 -5.00 26.57
C LYS A 38 0.33 -3.63 26.33
N HIS A 39 1.61 -3.59 25.94
CA HIS A 39 2.30 -2.35 25.60
C HIS A 39 1.63 -1.66 24.41
N LEU A 40 1.28 -2.42 23.37
CA LEU A 40 0.56 -1.89 22.21
C LEU A 40 -0.78 -1.26 22.59
N LYS A 41 -1.58 -1.90 23.45
CA LYS A 41 -2.87 -1.35 23.92
C LYS A 41 -2.71 -0.02 24.67
N GLN A 42 -1.67 0.11 25.50
CA GLN A 42 -1.38 1.34 26.24
C GLN A 42 -1.11 2.51 25.26
N VAL A 43 -0.16 2.34 24.35
CA VAL A 43 0.21 3.39 23.38
C VAL A 43 -0.91 3.68 22.37
N THR A 44 -1.71 2.67 22.01
CA THR A 44 -2.89 2.85 21.13
C THR A 44 -3.90 3.83 21.72
N SER A 45 -4.15 3.76 23.03
CA SER A 45 -5.10 4.66 23.69
C SER A 45 -4.63 6.11 23.61
N TYR A 46 -3.33 6.35 23.80
CA TYR A 46 -2.74 7.68 23.64
C TYR A 46 -2.75 8.16 22.19
N ALA A 47 -2.46 7.28 21.24
CA ALA A 47 -2.46 7.60 19.82
C ALA A 47 -3.86 8.04 19.34
N ILE A 48 -4.92 7.33 19.73
CA ILE A 48 -6.30 7.68 19.42
C ILE A 48 -6.67 9.05 20.02
N ASN A 49 -6.40 9.26 21.30
CA ASN A 49 -6.71 10.52 21.97
C ASN A 49 -5.98 11.73 21.36
N ALA A 50 -4.76 11.52 20.86
CA ALA A 50 -3.97 12.55 20.19
C ALA A 50 -4.29 12.71 18.69
N GLY A 51 -5.14 11.86 18.11
CA GLY A 51 -5.40 11.82 16.67
C GLY A 51 -4.17 11.44 15.83
N CYS A 52 -3.34 10.52 16.35
CA CYS A 52 -2.11 10.02 15.75
C CYS A 52 -2.32 8.63 15.15
N GLU A 53 -2.11 8.49 13.85
CA GLU A 53 -2.34 7.22 13.12
C GLU A 53 -1.14 6.26 13.22
N TRP A 54 0.02 6.74 13.66
CA TRP A 54 1.26 5.97 13.67
C TRP A 54 1.77 5.71 15.07
N ILE A 55 2.18 4.47 15.32
CA ILE A 55 2.82 4.05 16.57
C ILE A 55 4.16 3.39 16.24
N LEU A 56 5.19 3.75 16.99
CA LEU A 56 6.49 3.10 17.01
C LEU A 56 6.73 2.51 18.40
N LEU A 57 6.79 1.19 18.50
CA LEU A 57 7.06 0.48 19.75
C LEU A 57 8.45 -0.16 19.66
N THR A 58 9.33 0.12 20.63
CA THR A 58 10.68 -0.47 20.65
C THR A 58 11.21 -0.72 22.06
N ASN A 59 12.02 -1.76 22.22
CA ASN A 59 12.85 -2.02 23.40
C ASN A 59 14.36 -1.88 23.08
N GLY A 60 14.70 -1.22 21.98
CA GLY A 60 16.07 -1.04 21.51
C GLY A 60 16.51 -2.09 20.47
N TRP A 61 16.24 -3.38 20.72
CA TRP A 61 16.60 -4.45 19.78
C TRP A 61 15.46 -4.87 18.88
N GLU A 62 14.21 -4.85 19.35
CA GLU A 62 13.00 -5.08 18.55
C GLU A 62 12.29 -3.75 18.28
N TRP A 63 11.86 -3.54 17.03
CA TRP A 63 11.14 -2.35 16.59
C TRP A 63 9.90 -2.77 15.81
N LYS A 64 8.75 -2.14 16.12
CA LYS A 64 7.47 -2.42 15.45
C LYS A 64 6.78 -1.11 15.10
N VAL A 65 6.42 -0.95 13.84
CA VAL A 65 5.64 0.17 13.34
C VAL A 65 4.21 -0.29 13.14
N TYR A 66 3.25 0.39 13.76
CA TYR A 66 1.83 0.10 13.61
C TYR A 66 1.08 1.29 13.02
N HIS A 67 0.06 0.98 12.23
CA HIS A 67 -0.96 1.91 11.78
C HIS A 67 -2.24 1.72 12.60
N VAL A 68 -2.85 2.82 13.00
CA VAL A 68 -4.12 2.90 13.71
C VAL A 68 -5.18 3.43 12.74
N GLU A 69 -6.15 2.60 12.41
CA GLU A 69 -7.37 3.04 11.74
C GLU A 69 -8.40 3.41 12.81
N PHE A 70 -8.78 4.68 12.84
CA PHE A 70 -9.81 5.17 13.75
C PHE A 70 -11.16 4.56 13.37
N GLY A 71 -11.87 4.04 14.37
CA GLY A 71 -13.14 3.36 14.20
C GLY A 71 -13.70 2.89 15.54
N GLN A 72 -14.85 2.21 15.52
CA GLN A 72 -15.48 1.61 16.68
C GLN A 72 -15.76 0.13 16.39
N PRO A 73 -14.88 -0.82 16.79
CA PRO A 73 -13.62 -0.62 17.52
C PRO A 73 -12.48 -0.10 16.63
N PRO A 74 -11.44 0.53 17.22
CA PRO A 74 -10.25 0.93 16.46
C PRO A 74 -9.48 -0.31 15.98
N LYS A 75 -8.93 -0.24 14.78
CA LYS A 75 -8.15 -1.34 14.20
C LYS A 75 -6.67 -0.95 14.20
N VAL A 76 -5.85 -1.86 14.71
CA VAL A 76 -4.39 -1.67 14.77
C VAL A 76 -3.71 -2.78 13.98
N GLU A 77 -2.94 -2.38 12.99
CA GLU A 77 -2.24 -3.30 12.09
C GLU A 77 -0.74 -2.97 12.07
N ILE A 78 0.09 -4.00 11.97
CA ILE A 78 1.53 -3.82 11.85
C ILE A 78 1.87 -3.44 10.40
N LEU A 79 2.63 -2.37 10.21
CA LEU A 79 3.20 -2.02 8.91
C LEU A 79 4.51 -2.77 8.68
N ASP A 80 5.42 -2.74 9.66
CA ASP A 80 6.73 -3.37 9.55
C ASP A 80 7.31 -3.70 10.94
N ARG A 81 8.25 -4.64 10.99
CA ARG A 81 9.00 -5.01 12.19
C ARG A 81 10.44 -5.36 11.86
N TRP A 82 11.34 -5.06 12.79
CA TRP A 82 12.73 -5.50 12.69
C TRP A 82 13.37 -5.80 14.02
N ASN A 83 14.42 -6.60 13.94
CA ASN A 83 15.24 -7.01 15.06
C ASN A 83 16.71 -6.74 14.74
N LEU A 84 17.37 -5.90 15.54
CA LEU A 84 18.76 -5.51 15.33
C LEU A 84 19.75 -6.67 15.52
N MET A 85 19.34 -7.72 16.23
CA MET A 85 20.18 -8.89 16.52
C MET A 85 20.02 -10.00 15.47
N GLU A 86 18.94 -9.96 14.67
CA GLU A 86 18.58 -11.04 13.73
C GLU A 86 18.62 -10.57 12.27
N ASP A 87 18.22 -9.32 11.99
CA ASP A 87 18.12 -8.82 10.62
C ASP A 87 19.48 -8.36 10.08
N GLY A 88 19.68 -8.56 8.77
CA GLY A 88 20.89 -8.11 8.07
C GLY A 88 20.98 -6.59 7.94
N ILE A 89 22.21 -6.06 7.85
CA ILE A 89 22.47 -4.61 7.79
C ILE A 89 21.69 -3.92 6.65
N ASP A 90 21.69 -4.50 5.45
CA ASP A 90 20.98 -3.91 4.30
C ASP A 90 19.47 -3.83 4.52
N GLU A 91 18.90 -4.80 5.23
CA GLU A 91 17.48 -4.80 5.60
C GLU A 91 17.20 -3.74 6.66
N LEU A 92 18.03 -3.68 7.71
CA LEU A 92 17.92 -2.68 8.76
C LEU A 92 17.98 -1.25 8.19
N VAL A 93 18.91 -0.97 7.26
CA VAL A 93 19.00 0.35 6.60
C VAL A 93 17.66 0.70 5.93
N ARG A 94 17.12 -0.20 5.10
CA ARG A 94 15.83 0.04 4.42
C ARG A 94 14.68 0.24 5.39
N LYS A 95 14.64 -0.52 6.49
CA LYS A 95 13.58 -0.40 7.49
C LYS A 95 13.70 0.88 8.31
N PHE A 96 14.89 1.27 8.75
CA PHE A 96 15.09 2.54 9.44
C PHE A 96 14.84 3.77 8.54
N GLU A 97 15.03 3.65 7.22
CA GLU A 97 14.66 4.70 6.27
C GLU A 97 13.17 5.06 6.34
N ILE A 98 12.27 4.13 6.70
CA ILE A 98 10.83 4.39 6.74
C ILE A 98 10.46 5.33 7.90
N ILE A 99 11.20 5.29 9.01
CA ILE A 99 10.95 6.07 10.23
C ILE A 99 11.91 7.23 10.45
N ASN A 100 12.85 7.47 9.53
CA ASN A 100 13.75 8.61 9.67
C ASN A 100 12.97 9.95 9.63
N TYR A 101 13.56 11.01 10.19
CA TYR A 101 12.90 12.30 10.32
C TYR A 101 12.37 12.87 9.00
N LYS A 102 13.15 12.75 7.91
CA LYS A 102 12.73 13.25 6.58
C LYS A 102 11.52 12.46 6.08
N SER A 103 11.51 11.14 6.26
CA SER A 103 10.42 10.27 5.86
C SER A 103 9.13 10.58 6.60
N LEU A 104 9.20 10.77 7.92
CA LEU A 104 8.06 11.17 8.75
C LEU A 104 7.51 12.54 8.35
N LYS A 105 8.40 13.51 8.09
CA LYS A 105 8.01 14.87 7.67
C LYS A 105 7.31 14.89 6.30
N HIS A 106 7.64 13.95 5.40
CA HIS A 106 7.14 13.89 4.03
C HIS A 106 6.05 12.83 3.79
N ASP A 107 5.35 12.41 4.85
CA ASP A 107 4.19 11.53 4.79
C ASP A 107 4.51 10.15 4.16
N ARG A 108 5.75 9.66 4.33
CA ARG A 108 6.19 8.41 3.70
C ARG A 108 5.46 7.19 4.26
N LEU A 109 5.19 7.15 5.57
CA LEU A 109 4.45 6.06 6.19
C LEU A 109 3.07 5.87 5.56
N ASN A 110 2.31 6.96 5.38
CA ASN A 110 1.00 6.92 4.72
C ASN A 110 1.08 6.48 3.26
N LYS A 111 2.11 6.88 2.52
CA LYS A 111 2.34 6.41 1.14
C LYS A 111 2.61 4.90 1.10
N ILE A 112 3.45 4.40 2.01
CA ILE A 112 3.75 2.97 2.11
C ILE A 112 2.48 2.22 2.51
N TRP A 113 1.74 2.70 3.51
CA TRP A 113 0.48 2.11 3.95
C TRP A 113 -0.55 1.96 2.84
N LYS A 114 -0.79 3.03 2.09
CA LYS A 114 -1.70 3.01 0.94
C LYS A 114 -1.28 1.97 -0.08
N ARG A 115 0.02 1.86 -0.38
CA ARG A 115 0.54 0.83 -1.31
C ARG A 115 0.31 -0.58 -0.77
N VAL A 116 0.56 -0.82 0.52
CA VAL A 116 0.29 -2.12 1.17
C VAL A 116 -1.19 -2.47 1.07
N LYS A 117 -2.10 -1.52 1.36
CA LYS A 117 -3.55 -1.74 1.27
C LYS A 117 -4.06 -1.97 -0.16
N VAL A 118 -3.49 -1.27 -1.15
CA VAL A 118 -3.83 -1.49 -2.57
C VAL A 118 -3.42 -2.89 -3.03
N LEU A 119 -2.31 -3.40 -2.51
CA LEU A 119 -1.80 -4.74 -2.81
C LEU A 119 -2.31 -5.82 -1.86
N ALA A 120 -3.27 -5.50 -0.98
CA ALA A 120 -3.88 -6.49 -0.09
C ALA A 120 -4.66 -7.54 -0.91
N PRO A 121 -4.76 -8.81 -0.43
CA PRO A 121 -5.44 -9.87 -1.16
C PRO A 121 -6.86 -9.52 -1.59
N SER A 122 -7.65 -8.90 -0.71
CA SER A 122 -9.01 -8.46 -1.02
C SER A 122 -9.06 -7.44 -2.16
N SER A 123 -8.16 -6.45 -2.14
CA SER A 123 -8.05 -5.41 -3.18
C SER A 123 -7.67 -6.01 -4.53
N LEU A 124 -6.68 -6.92 -4.53
CA LEU A 124 -6.24 -7.60 -5.76
C LEU A 124 -7.31 -8.54 -6.31
N LEU A 125 -7.95 -9.35 -5.46
CA LEU A 125 -9.02 -10.26 -5.87
C LEU A 125 -10.20 -9.49 -6.45
N ALA A 126 -10.62 -8.40 -5.81
CA ALA A 126 -11.67 -7.53 -6.32
C ALA A 126 -11.33 -6.97 -7.71
N ALA A 127 -10.08 -6.54 -7.92
CA ALA A 127 -9.62 -6.06 -9.23
C ALA A 127 -9.60 -7.16 -10.31
N ILE A 128 -9.24 -8.39 -9.92
CA ILE A 128 -9.19 -9.55 -10.83
C ILE A 128 -10.60 -9.98 -11.26
N VAL A 129 -11.57 -9.97 -10.33
CA VAL A 129 -12.95 -10.41 -10.59
C VAL A 129 -13.89 -9.29 -11.06
N ALA A 130 -13.35 -8.10 -11.30
CA ALA A 130 -14.09 -7.01 -11.92
C ALA A 130 -14.60 -7.41 -13.32
N GLU A 131 -15.76 -6.92 -13.70
CA GLU A 131 -16.48 -7.37 -14.91
C GLU A 131 -15.65 -7.17 -16.19
N ASP A 132 -14.94 -6.05 -16.31
CA ASP A 132 -14.06 -5.72 -17.43
C ASP A 132 -12.82 -6.61 -17.48
N THR A 133 -12.24 -6.93 -16.31
CA THR A 133 -11.13 -7.87 -16.19
C THR A 133 -11.55 -9.29 -16.56
N LEU A 134 -12.69 -9.78 -16.05
CA LEU A 134 -13.23 -11.09 -16.41
C LEU A 134 -13.51 -11.19 -17.92
N LYS A 135 -14.13 -10.17 -18.52
CA LYS A 135 -14.32 -10.10 -19.99
C LYS A 135 -13.01 -10.08 -20.76
N THR A 136 -11.99 -9.44 -20.22
CA THR A 136 -10.65 -9.43 -20.83
C THR A 136 -10.00 -10.81 -20.76
N ILE A 137 -10.13 -11.50 -19.63
CA ILE A 137 -9.61 -12.86 -19.44
C ILE A 137 -10.34 -13.83 -20.38
N THR A 138 -11.67 -13.82 -20.44
CA THR A 138 -12.45 -14.69 -21.35
C THR A 138 -12.05 -14.48 -22.81
N ARG A 139 -11.88 -13.23 -23.25
CA ARG A 139 -11.41 -12.89 -24.60
C ARG A 139 -10.01 -13.43 -24.87
N ASN A 140 -9.09 -13.28 -23.91
CA ASN A 140 -7.71 -13.76 -24.05
C ASN A 140 -7.65 -15.29 -24.10
N LEU A 141 -8.45 -15.98 -23.27
CA LEU A 141 -8.57 -17.44 -23.29
C LEU A 141 -9.08 -17.92 -24.65
N ARG A 142 -10.21 -17.36 -25.13
CA ARG A 142 -10.76 -17.71 -26.44
C ARG A 142 -9.77 -17.47 -27.58
N LYS A 143 -9.03 -16.35 -27.55
CA LYS A 143 -8.03 -16.03 -28.57
C LYS A 143 -6.89 -17.07 -28.60
N ASN A 144 -6.46 -17.55 -27.43
CA ASN A 144 -5.30 -18.43 -27.31
C ASN A 144 -5.63 -19.92 -27.45
N THR A 145 -6.84 -20.33 -27.05
CA THR A 145 -7.25 -21.75 -27.03
C THR A 145 -8.35 -22.09 -28.03
N GLY A 146 -9.04 -21.09 -28.57
CA GLY A 146 -10.23 -21.27 -29.41
C GLY A 146 -11.52 -21.60 -28.64
N ILE A 147 -11.44 -21.81 -27.32
CA ILE A 147 -12.56 -22.27 -26.48
C ILE A 147 -13.36 -21.07 -25.93
N LEU A 148 -14.69 -21.14 -26.02
CA LEU A 148 -15.57 -20.16 -25.39
C LEU A 148 -15.77 -20.50 -23.92
N VAL A 149 -15.57 -19.51 -23.05
CA VAL A 149 -15.81 -19.59 -21.60
C VAL A 149 -16.57 -18.36 -21.15
N ASN A 150 -17.45 -18.51 -20.16
CA ASN A 150 -18.20 -17.40 -19.57
C ASN A 150 -17.50 -16.84 -18.31
N SER A 151 -17.99 -15.70 -17.79
CA SER A 151 -17.38 -15.03 -16.63
C SER A 151 -17.46 -15.84 -15.34
N GLU A 152 -18.48 -16.68 -15.15
CA GLU A 152 -18.68 -17.52 -13.96
C GLU A 152 -17.72 -18.72 -13.94
N GLU A 153 -17.50 -19.34 -15.10
CA GLU A 153 -16.47 -20.37 -15.28
C GLU A 153 -15.07 -19.82 -14.98
N VAL A 154 -14.76 -18.61 -15.49
CA VAL A 154 -13.49 -17.94 -15.23
C VAL A 154 -13.34 -17.59 -13.75
N TYR A 155 -14.38 -17.06 -13.10
CA TYR A 155 -14.39 -16.78 -11.66
C TYR A 155 -14.13 -18.04 -10.82
N THR A 156 -14.81 -19.14 -11.15
CA THR A 156 -14.64 -20.43 -10.48
C THR A 156 -13.22 -20.98 -10.70
N GLY A 157 -12.70 -20.85 -11.92
CA GLY A 157 -11.31 -21.18 -12.25
C GLY A 157 -10.31 -20.38 -11.41
N ILE A 158 -10.48 -19.06 -11.31
CA ILE A 158 -9.63 -18.18 -10.49
C ILE A 158 -9.69 -18.56 -9.01
N SER A 159 -10.88 -18.89 -8.50
CA SER A 159 -11.05 -19.31 -7.10
C SER A 159 -10.27 -20.60 -6.79
N LYS A 160 -10.18 -21.52 -7.76
CA LYS A 160 -9.35 -22.73 -7.65
C LYS A 160 -7.86 -22.44 -7.73
N LEU A 161 -7.41 -21.26 -8.17
CA LEU A 161 -6.01 -20.84 -8.16
C LEU A 161 -5.54 -20.33 -6.78
N LEU A 162 -6.42 -20.23 -5.78
CA LEU A 162 -6.07 -19.75 -4.45
C LEU A 162 -5.45 -20.87 -3.59
N ASN A 163 -4.40 -21.52 -4.09
CA ASN A 163 -3.68 -22.60 -3.42
C ASN A 163 -2.18 -22.61 -3.76
N GLU A 164 -1.42 -23.44 -3.06
CA GLU A 164 0.04 -23.54 -3.22
C GLU A 164 0.46 -24.04 -4.60
N ALA A 165 -0.29 -24.98 -5.19
CA ALA A 165 0.02 -25.51 -6.52
C ALA A 165 -0.01 -24.41 -7.60
N ALA A 166 -0.99 -23.50 -7.52
CA ALA A 166 -1.09 -22.36 -8.42
C ALA A 166 0.03 -21.33 -8.18
N ALA A 167 0.50 -21.16 -6.93
CA ALA A 167 1.65 -20.31 -6.64
C ALA A 167 2.94 -20.84 -7.29
N ILE A 168 3.17 -22.15 -7.26
CA ILE A 168 4.29 -22.82 -7.95
C ILE A 168 4.16 -22.67 -9.48
N ALA A 169 2.96 -22.80 -10.04
CA ALA A 169 2.75 -22.55 -11.46
C ALA A 169 3.09 -21.09 -11.84
N MET A 170 2.71 -20.12 -10.99
CA MET A 170 2.98 -18.69 -11.23
C MET A 170 4.49 -18.38 -11.25
N SER A 171 5.31 -18.98 -10.37
CA SER A 171 6.74 -18.69 -10.32
C SER A 171 7.49 -18.99 -11.63
N ASN A 172 6.92 -19.88 -12.46
CA ASN A 172 7.45 -20.23 -13.78
C ASN A 172 6.98 -19.28 -14.90
N ILE A 173 6.00 -18.40 -14.63
CA ILE A 173 5.46 -17.44 -15.60
C ILE A 173 6.22 -16.12 -15.47
N LYS A 174 6.84 -15.69 -16.57
CA LYS A 174 7.54 -14.39 -16.62
C LYS A 174 6.53 -13.25 -16.66
N ILE A 175 6.82 -12.17 -15.92
CA ILE A 175 6.02 -10.94 -15.96
C ILE A 175 6.04 -10.40 -17.41
N PRO A 176 4.87 -10.20 -18.05
CA PRO A 176 4.82 -9.66 -19.40
C PRO A 176 5.42 -8.26 -19.45
N LYS A 177 6.35 -8.02 -20.39
CA LYS A 177 6.88 -6.67 -20.67
C LYS A 177 5.91 -5.91 -21.59
N PRO A 178 5.70 -4.60 -21.40
CA PRO A 178 4.88 -3.80 -22.31
C PRO A 178 5.43 -3.90 -23.74
N ALA A 179 4.56 -4.13 -24.73
CA ALA A 179 4.97 -4.07 -26.13
C ALA A 179 5.38 -2.63 -26.48
N GLU A 180 6.60 -2.45 -27.00
CA GLU A 180 7.04 -1.16 -27.53
C GLU A 180 6.13 -0.74 -28.69
N ARG A 181 5.45 0.41 -28.54
CA ARG A 181 4.60 0.96 -29.60
C ARG A 181 5.50 1.55 -30.69
N VAL A 182 5.70 0.81 -31.79
CA VAL A 182 6.22 1.40 -33.04
C VAL A 182 5.19 2.41 -33.54
N LYS A 183 5.52 3.71 -33.49
CA LYS A 183 4.68 4.78 -34.06
C LYS A 183 4.66 4.61 -35.59
N LYS A 184 3.53 4.19 -36.16
CA LYS A 184 3.33 4.26 -37.62
C LYS A 184 3.27 5.74 -38.06
N PRO A 185 3.95 6.16 -39.14
CA PRO A 185 3.86 7.53 -39.65
C PRO A 185 2.43 7.80 -40.13
N LYS A 186 1.86 8.95 -39.79
CA LYS A 186 0.59 9.42 -40.36
C LYS A 186 0.85 9.91 -41.79
N ILE A 187 0.25 9.23 -42.77
CA ILE A 187 0.09 9.76 -44.13
C ILE A 187 -0.97 10.87 -44.03
N LYS A 188 -0.65 12.08 -44.49
CA LYS A 188 -1.62 13.17 -44.67
C LYS A 188 -2.34 12.93 -46.00
N GLU A 189 -3.66 12.74 -45.95
CA GLU A 189 -4.53 12.88 -47.12
C GLU A 189 -4.98 14.34 -47.21
N ASP A 190 -4.49 15.06 -48.22
CA ASP A 190 -5.00 16.38 -48.59
C ASP A 190 -6.32 16.18 -49.36
N LYS A 191 -7.42 16.70 -48.81
CA LYS A 191 -8.72 16.74 -49.49
C LYS A 191 -8.85 18.07 -50.22
N GLU A 192 -8.68 18.04 -51.54
CA GLU A 192 -9.27 19.00 -52.48
C GLU A 192 -10.79 18.85 -52.42
N ASN A 193 -11.50 19.95 -52.13
CA ASN A 193 -12.95 20.05 -52.35
C ASN A 193 -13.22 21.28 -53.21
N GLN A 194 -13.75 20.99 -54.39
CA GLN A 194 -14.34 21.91 -55.35
C GLN A 194 -15.57 22.61 -54.76
N ILE A 195 -15.74 23.90 -55.05
CA ILE A 195 -17.02 24.61 -54.97
C ILE A 195 -17.16 25.40 -56.28
N GLU A 196 -17.74 24.75 -57.29
CA GLU A 196 -18.69 25.34 -58.26
C GLU A 196 -20.05 25.38 -57.53
N GLU A 197 -20.99 26.30 -57.65
CA GLU A 197 -21.30 27.47 -58.47
C GLU A 197 -22.48 28.15 -57.75
N GLU A 198 -22.60 29.48 -57.77
CA GLU A 198 -23.84 30.10 -58.26
C GLU A 198 -23.67 31.62 -58.50
N SER A 199 -24.06 31.97 -59.71
CA SER A 199 -24.19 33.26 -60.37
C SER A 199 -24.96 34.35 -59.61
N THR A 200 -24.57 35.62 -59.78
CA THR A 200 -25.47 36.65 -60.38
C THR A 200 -24.78 38.02 -60.58
N SER A 201 -24.96 38.53 -61.82
CA SER A 201 -24.78 39.91 -62.32
C SER A 201 -23.38 40.45 -62.60
#